data_AF-A0AAU2A1F0-F1
#
_entry.id   AF-A0AAU2A1F0-F1
#
_cell.length_a   1.000
_cell.length_b   1.000
_cell.length_c   1.000
_cell.angle_alpha   90.00
_cell.angle_beta   90.00
_cell.angle_gamma   90.00
#
_symmetry.space_group_name_H-M   'P 1'
#
loop_
_entity.id
_entity.type
_entity.pdbx_description
1 polymer ?
#
loop_
_entity_poly.entity_id
_entity_poly.type
_entity_poly.pdbx_seq_one_letter_code
_entity_poly.pdbx_strand_id
1 'polypeptide(L)' 'MTKPTHTPETSNTPTAFGYCSWHDGHARGVRLIQAHEQGSGPGGGAFACHSCRIAYDLVPFADRPLPDAG' A
#
# COMPACT_ATOMS: atom_id res chain seq x y z
N MET A 1 -18.46 39.45 1.24
CA MET A 1 -17.09 38.91 1.47
C MET A 1 -17.10 38.37 2.89
N THR A 2 -16.85 37.10 3.18
CA THR A 2 -15.50 36.50 3.20
C THR A 2 -15.58 34.96 3.23
N LYS A 3 -14.98 34.35 2.20
CA LYS A 3 -14.22 33.08 2.13
C LYS A 3 -14.62 31.93 3.11
N PRO A 4 -15.13 30.78 2.62
CA PRO A 4 -15.05 29.55 3.41
C PRO A 4 -13.57 29.23 3.62
N THR A 5 -13.13 29.28 4.87
CA THR A 5 -11.84 28.71 5.31
C THR A 5 -11.94 27.21 5.14
N HIS A 6 -11.56 26.71 3.97
CA HIS A 6 -11.14 25.32 3.86
C HIS A 6 -9.64 25.31 4.13
N THR A 7 -9.25 24.95 5.35
CA THR A 7 -7.88 24.52 5.60
C THR A 7 -7.68 23.26 4.77
N PRO A 8 -6.75 23.22 3.79
CA PRO A 8 -6.41 21.97 3.13
C PRO A 8 -5.51 21.16 4.06
N GLU A 9 -6.02 20.77 5.22
CA GLU A 9 -5.50 19.63 5.98
C GLU A 9 -6.47 18.50 5.69
N THR A 10 -6.29 17.77 4.62
CA THR A 10 -5.53 16.53 4.66
C THR A 10 -5.61 16.02 3.23
N SER A 11 -4.50 15.58 2.65
CA SER A 11 -4.45 14.90 1.35
C SER A 11 -5.70 14.05 1.12
N ASN A 12 -6.63 14.55 0.30
CA ASN A 12 -7.77 13.81 -0.25
C ASN A 12 -7.32 12.73 -1.26
N THR A 13 -6.06 12.30 -1.17
CA THR A 13 -5.57 11.14 -1.88
C THR A 13 -6.09 9.94 -1.11
N PRO A 14 -6.91 9.06 -1.72
CA PRO A 14 -7.39 7.85 -1.06
C PRO A 14 -6.18 7.04 -0.63
N THR A 15 -5.82 7.21 0.62
CA THR A 15 -4.64 6.61 1.19
C THR A 15 -5.10 5.25 1.67
N ALA A 16 -4.90 4.23 0.84
CA ALA A 16 -5.29 2.86 1.14
C ALA A 16 -4.94 2.52 2.59
N PHE A 17 -5.98 2.26 3.39
CA PHE A 17 -5.85 1.86 4.79
C PHE A 17 -5.96 0.35 4.86
N GLY A 18 -5.07 -0.28 5.61
CA GLY A 18 -5.06 -1.72 5.75
C GLY A 18 -3.96 -2.20 6.68
N TYR A 19 -3.85 -3.51 6.77
CA TYR A 19 -2.89 -4.16 7.65
C TYR A 19 -1.53 -4.27 6.95
N CYS A 20 -0.47 -3.91 7.67
CA CYS A 20 0.90 -4.05 7.24
C CYS A 20 1.49 -5.34 7.83
N SER A 21 1.88 -6.27 6.96
CA SER A 21 2.45 -7.57 7.37
C SER A 21 3.88 -7.46 7.93
N TRP A 22 4.56 -6.33 7.74
CA TRP A 22 5.96 -6.15 8.16
C TRP A 22 6.11 -5.70 9.61
N HIS A 23 5.18 -4.88 10.10
CA HIS A 23 5.21 -4.38 11.48
C HIS A 23 4.02 -4.89 12.30
N ASP A 24 3.28 -5.86 11.77
CA ASP A 24 2.09 -6.46 12.38
C ASP A 24 1.10 -5.39 12.90
N GLY A 25 0.63 -4.52 12.01
CA GLY A 25 -0.25 -3.44 12.44
C GLY A 25 -0.96 -2.69 11.34
N HIS A 26 -2.00 -1.93 11.71
CA HIS A 26 -2.76 -1.14 10.76
C HIS A 26 -2.06 0.18 10.43
N ALA A 27 -1.99 0.49 9.14
CA ALA A 27 -1.37 1.70 8.65
C ALA A 27 -2.12 2.28 7.45
N ARG A 28 -1.90 3.57 7.24
CA ARG A 28 -2.36 4.30 6.05
C ARG A 28 -1.27 4.30 4.99
N GLY A 29 -1.66 4.18 3.73
CA GLY A 29 -0.76 4.17 2.59
C GLY A 29 -0.15 2.78 2.38
N VAL A 30 -0.88 1.74 2.78
CA VAL A 30 -0.48 0.36 2.50
C VAL A 30 -0.58 0.09 1.00
N ARG A 31 0.38 -0.66 0.49
CA ARG A 31 0.44 -1.12 -0.89
C ARG A 31 0.68 -2.61 -0.89
N LEU A 32 0.03 -3.31 -1.82
CA LEU A 32 0.27 -4.72 -2.05
C LEU A 32 1.72 -4.88 -2.53
N ILE A 33 2.51 -5.70 -1.86
CA ILE A 33 3.89 -6.03 -2.22
C ILE A 33 3.92 -7.35 -2.96
N GLN A 34 3.14 -8.32 -2.47
CA GLN A 34 3.12 -9.66 -3.03
C GLN A 34 1.70 -10.21 -2.95
N ALA A 35 1.13 -10.61 -4.09
CA ALA A 35 -0.06 -11.45 -4.12
C ALA A 35 0.41 -12.91 -4.15
N HIS A 36 -0.09 -13.74 -3.23
CA HIS A 36 0.10 -15.19 -3.34
C HIS A 36 -1.20 -15.81 -3.87
N GLU A 37 -1.18 -16.28 -5.11
CA GLU A 37 -2.33 -16.91 -5.74
C GLU A 37 -2.55 -18.30 -5.12
N GLN A 38 -3.80 -18.58 -4.74
CA GLN A 38 -4.15 -19.76 -3.95
C GLN A 38 -4.19 -21.03 -4.80
N GLY A 39 -3.27 -21.96 -4.52
CA GLY A 39 -3.43 -23.37 -4.92
C GLY A 39 -4.21 -24.22 -3.92
N SER A 40 -4.08 -23.97 -2.60
CA SER A 40 -4.73 -24.80 -1.55
C SER A 40 -4.61 -24.32 -0.08
N GLY A 41 -4.35 -23.04 0.18
CA GLY A 41 -4.27 -22.47 1.54
C GLY A 41 -4.81 -21.04 1.57
N PRO A 42 -5.08 -20.42 2.75
CA PRO A 42 -5.72 -19.11 2.83
C PRO A 42 -4.83 -18.08 2.15
N GLY A 43 -5.23 -17.71 0.94
CA GLY A 43 -4.53 -16.77 0.10
C GLY A 43 -4.56 -15.42 0.73
N GLY A 44 -3.35 -14.93 1.00
CA GLY A 44 -3.13 -13.57 1.42
C GLY A 44 -2.31 -12.84 0.36
N GLY A 45 -2.57 -11.55 0.25
CA GLY A 45 -1.58 -10.61 -0.24
C GLY A 45 -0.79 -10.04 0.94
N ALA A 46 0.53 -9.91 0.82
CA ALA A 46 1.36 -9.18 1.77
C ALA A 46 1.30 -7.68 1.42
N PHE A 47 0.83 -6.86 2.36
CA PHE A 47 0.73 -5.41 2.21
C PHE A 47 1.72 -4.69 3.11
N ALA A 48 2.35 -3.63 2.62
CA ALA A 48 3.30 -2.81 3.39
C ALA A 48 2.94 -1.33 3.33
N CYS A 49 3.05 -0.65 4.47
CA CYS A 49 2.93 0.81 4.55
C CYS A 49 4.16 1.50 3.94
N HIS A 50 4.06 2.79 3.64
CA HIS A 50 5.16 3.55 3.01
C HIS A 50 6.47 3.48 3.81
N SER A 51 6.41 3.61 5.14
CA SER A 51 7.60 3.53 6.00
C SER A 51 8.27 2.16 5.92
N CYS A 52 7.51 1.06 5.96
CA CYS A 52 8.06 -0.28 5.80
C CYS A 52 8.62 -0.52 4.40
N ARG A 53 7.99 0.04 3.37
CA ARG A 53 8.53 -0.06 2.00
C ARG A 53 9.91 0.57 1.88
N ILE A 54 10.14 1.72 2.51
CA ILE A 54 11.46 2.36 2.49
C ILE A 54 12.44 1.60 3.40
N ALA A 55 12.02 1.19 4.59
CA ALA A 55 12.90 0.53 5.55
C ALA A 55 13.39 -0.86 5.08
N TYR A 56 12.56 -1.58 4.34
CA TYR A 56 12.86 -2.94 3.84
C TYR A 56 13.04 -2.99 2.32
N ASP A 57 13.16 -1.83 1.65
CA ASP A 57 13.29 -1.70 0.19
C ASP A 57 12.26 -2.54 -0.59
N LEU A 58 10.98 -2.46 -0.19
CA LEU A 58 9.91 -3.28 -0.75
C LEU A 58 9.30 -2.60 -1.97
N VAL A 59 9.39 -3.29 -3.10
CA VAL A 59 8.78 -2.88 -4.36
C VAL A 59 7.27 -3.22 -4.33
N PRO A 60 6.37 -2.24 -4.53
CA PRO A 60 4.94 -2.50 -4.69
C PRO A 60 4.68 -3.46 -5.85
N PHE A 61 3.71 -4.35 -5.71
CA PHE A 61 3.30 -5.27 -6.78
C PHE A 61 2.93 -4.53 -8.07
N ALA A 62 2.29 -3.36 -7.96
CA ALA A 62 1.93 -2.50 -9.10
C ALA A 62 3.15 -1.86 -9.80
N ASP A 63 4.30 -1.81 -9.14
CA ASP A 63 5.56 -1.26 -9.65
C ASP A 63 6.49 -2.36 -10.21
N ARG A 64 6.18 -3.64 -9.93
CA ARG A 64 6.96 -4.75 -10.44
C ARG A 64 6.84 -4.76 -11.98
N PRO A 65 7.97 -4.75 -12.73
CA PRO A 65 7.92 -4.84 -14.17
C PRO A 65 7.24 -6.15 -14.54
N LEU A 66 6.22 -6.07 -15.39
CA LEU A 66 5.67 -7.24 -16.07
C LEU A 66 6.84 -8.00 -16.71
N PRO A 67 6.96 -9.33 -16.46
CA PRO A 67 7.99 -10.10 -17.11
C PRO A 67 7.78 -9.95 -18.61
N ASP A 68 8.82 -9.44 -19.28
CA ASP A 68 8.88 -9.26 -20.72
C ASP A 68 8.33 -10.53 -21.39
N ALA A 69 7.26 -10.38 -22.16
CA ALA A 69 6.72 -11.43 -23.00
C ALA A 69 7.71 -11.64 -24.17
N GLY A 70 8.81 -12.33 -23.88
CA GLY A 70 9.82 -12.77 -24.85
C GLY A 70 9.58 -14.20 -25.31
#